data_AF-A0A8H9J869-F1
#
_entry.id   AF-A0A8H9J869-F1
#
_cell.length_a   1.000
_cell.length_b   1.000
_cell.length_c   1.000
_cell.angle_alpha   90.00
_cell.angle_beta   90.00
_cell.angle_gamma   90.00
#
_symmetry.space_group_name_H-M   'P 1'
#
loop_
_entity.id
_entity.type
_entity.pdbx_description
1 polymer ?
#
loop_
_entity_poly.entity_id
_entity_poly.type
_entity_poly.pdbx_seq_one_letter_code
_entity_poly.pdbx_strand_id
1 'polypeptide(L)'
;MKEKQIQRLYIFDDQRLDTQSLMSYVKEQNDYPHTQIVLVEDGTGVYYNSPYWQFAELKNRLNWILVALYGKNYTRVDRYGDHPLVECSIVLFPDDVNVSLKSKPVYRMPHFHLAPEQASILSRAFSLGDQFAEIDQAVLLLLSYSETLKNHEKYKGFLLDLIERHNAEGITIIAKYHPREVHDDYLNLYGSKVIFEDKTVPAELICASLGNRLLAIYSDYSSALLTSGWINPDIKRIHLHPNTEDLARPQAALELDTLFEKHGVETVLISDLRTR
;
A
#
# COMPACT_ATOMS: atom_id res chain seq x y z
N MET A 1 21.64 -9.73 36.36
CA MET A 1 20.52 -9.25 35.51
C MET A 1 20.00 -10.45 34.74
N LYS A 2 18.69 -10.74 34.75
CA LYS A 2 18.15 -11.75 33.81
C LYS A 2 18.29 -11.15 32.41
N GLU A 3 18.98 -11.84 31.51
CA GLU A 3 18.99 -11.47 30.10
C GLU A 3 17.55 -11.39 29.59
N LYS A 4 17.21 -10.29 28.91
CA LYS A 4 15.86 -10.10 28.36
C LYS A 4 15.70 -11.06 27.19
N GLN A 5 14.92 -12.11 27.37
CA GLN A 5 14.56 -13.02 26.28
C GLN A 5 13.68 -12.28 25.25
N ILE A 6 14.12 -12.24 23.99
CA ILE A 6 13.26 -11.82 22.88
C ILE A 6 12.23 -12.93 22.65
N GLN A 7 10.95 -12.59 22.74
CA GLN A 7 9.86 -13.55 22.52
C GLN A 7 9.38 -13.55 21.07
N ARG A 8 9.40 -12.39 20.41
CA ARG A 8 8.92 -12.21 19.04
C ARG A 8 9.83 -11.25 18.28
N LEU A 9 10.13 -11.60 17.04
CA LEU A 9 10.72 -10.70 16.05
C LEU A 9 9.66 -10.39 15.00
N TYR A 10 9.27 -9.13 14.89
CA TYR A 10 8.37 -8.67 13.84
C TYR A 10 9.19 -8.18 12.65
N ILE A 11 8.89 -8.73 11.48
CA ILE A 11 9.52 -8.35 10.21
C ILE A 11 8.44 -7.92 9.22
N PHE A 12 8.83 -7.12 8.24
CA PHE A 12 7.92 -6.59 7.21
C PHE A 12 8.22 -7.14 5.82
N ASP A 13 9.40 -7.76 5.64
CA ASP A 13 9.85 -8.30 4.37
C ASP A 13 10.83 -9.47 4.60
N ASP A 14 10.41 -10.69 4.27
CA ASP A 14 11.23 -11.89 4.39
C ASP A 14 12.13 -12.15 3.16
N GLN A 15 12.08 -11.30 2.15
CA GLN A 15 12.86 -11.41 0.92
C GLN A 15 14.21 -10.69 0.98
N ARG A 16 14.34 -9.69 1.87
CA ARG A 16 15.58 -8.90 1.97
C ARG A 16 16.66 -9.65 2.74
N LEU A 17 17.89 -9.54 2.22
CA LEU A 17 19.06 -10.22 2.78
C LEU A 17 19.37 -9.78 4.22
N ASP A 18 19.18 -8.50 4.53
CA ASP A 18 19.36 -7.97 5.89
C ASP A 18 18.37 -8.61 6.87
N THR A 19 17.11 -8.77 6.45
CA THR A 19 16.05 -9.37 7.26
C THR A 19 16.27 -10.88 7.44
N GLN A 20 16.66 -11.60 6.38
CA GLN A 20 17.03 -13.02 6.48
C GLN A 20 18.23 -13.26 7.38
N SER A 21 19.24 -12.40 7.30
CA SER A 21 20.40 -12.45 8.19
C SER A 21 20.00 -12.23 9.66
N LEU A 22 19.10 -11.28 9.92
CA LEU A 22 18.58 -11.03 11.26
C LEU A 22 17.77 -12.22 11.80
N MET A 23 16.87 -12.79 10.99
CA MET A 23 16.10 -13.98 11.38
C MET A 23 17.03 -15.16 11.72
N SER A 24 18.03 -15.42 10.88
CA SER A 24 19.01 -16.49 11.09
C SER A 24 19.85 -16.24 12.34
N TYR A 25 20.29 -15.00 12.57
CA TYR A 25 21.03 -14.64 13.78
C TYR A 25 20.21 -14.92 15.05
N VAL A 26 18.94 -14.48 15.08
CA VAL A 26 18.05 -14.66 16.24
C VAL A 26 17.74 -16.14 16.51
N LYS A 27 17.59 -16.96 15.46
CA LYS A 27 17.23 -18.38 15.57
C LYS A 27 18.43 -19.31 15.79
N GLU A 28 19.54 -19.06 15.10
CA GLU A 28 20.67 -20.01 15.00
C GLU A 28 21.88 -19.62 15.83
N GLN A 29 22.11 -18.31 16.07
CA GLN A 29 23.33 -17.83 16.74
C GLN A 29 23.17 -17.69 18.27
N ASN A 30 22.30 -18.51 18.86
CA ASN A 30 22.20 -18.84 20.30
C ASN A 30 21.55 -17.85 21.28
N ASP A 31 21.13 -16.65 20.90
CA ASP A 31 20.56 -15.75 21.93
C ASP A 31 19.09 -16.06 22.26
N TYR A 32 18.26 -16.45 21.28
CA TYR A 32 16.81 -16.59 21.50
C TYR A 32 16.13 -17.64 20.58
N PRO A 33 16.46 -18.94 20.69
CA PRO A 33 15.93 -20.01 19.81
C PRO A 33 14.39 -20.16 19.87
N HIS A 34 13.78 -19.72 20.97
CA HIS A 34 12.33 -19.71 21.16
C HIS A 34 11.64 -18.43 20.65
N THR A 35 12.37 -17.51 20.03
CA THR A 35 11.77 -16.31 19.43
C THR A 35 10.86 -16.73 18.30
N GLN A 36 9.61 -16.27 18.32
CA GLN A 36 8.70 -16.44 17.22
C GLN A 36 8.96 -15.37 16.14
N ILE A 37 9.14 -15.76 14.89
CA ILE A 37 9.26 -14.79 13.78
C ILE A 37 7.88 -14.53 13.18
N VAL A 38 7.46 -13.27 13.22
CA VAL A 38 6.14 -12.81 12.80
C VAL A 38 6.30 -11.90 11.59
N LEU A 39 5.72 -12.28 10.45
CA LEU A 39 5.61 -11.39 9.29
C LEU A 39 4.42 -10.43 9.49
N VAL A 40 4.67 -9.14 9.47
CA VAL A 40 3.64 -8.10 9.48
C VAL A 40 3.48 -7.59 8.07
N GLU A 41 2.24 -7.45 7.63
CA GLU A 41 1.92 -6.89 6.31
C GLU A 41 2.54 -5.51 6.09
N ASP A 42 3.25 -5.37 4.97
CA ASP A 42 3.76 -4.10 4.44
C ASP A 42 3.25 -3.91 3.00
N GLY A 43 1.97 -3.56 2.92
CA GLY A 43 1.26 -3.35 1.66
C GLY A 43 0.73 -4.63 1.01
N THR A 44 0.37 -4.53 -0.27
CA THR A 44 -0.43 -5.54 -0.97
C THR A 44 0.34 -6.81 -1.36
N GLY A 45 1.66 -6.83 -1.15
CA GLY A 45 2.54 -7.95 -1.53
C GLY A 45 2.16 -9.29 -0.90
N VAL A 46 1.60 -9.27 0.31
CA VAL A 46 1.20 -10.49 1.05
C VAL A 46 0.01 -11.22 0.42
N TYR A 47 -0.73 -10.58 -0.50
CA TYR A 47 -1.92 -11.14 -1.15
C TYR A 47 -1.63 -11.75 -2.54
N TYR A 48 -0.43 -11.57 -3.07
CA TYR A 48 -0.07 -12.04 -4.42
C TYR A 48 0.35 -13.52 -4.41
N ASN A 49 -0.26 -14.31 -5.30
CA ASN A 49 0.17 -15.70 -5.55
C ASN A 49 1.20 -15.77 -6.68
N SER A 50 1.30 -14.73 -7.48
CA SER A 50 2.38 -14.56 -8.43
C SER A 50 3.73 -14.37 -7.70
N PRO A 51 4.83 -14.98 -8.18
CA PRO A 51 6.16 -14.72 -7.62
C PRO A 51 6.50 -13.23 -7.66
N TYR A 52 7.34 -12.75 -6.74
CA TYR A 52 7.78 -11.37 -6.72
C TYR A 52 8.83 -11.12 -7.82
N TRP A 53 8.37 -10.69 -9.01
CA TRP A 53 9.18 -10.67 -10.23
C TRP A 53 10.18 -9.52 -10.36
N GLN A 54 10.15 -8.50 -9.48
CA GLN A 54 10.97 -7.29 -9.65
C GLN A 54 12.47 -7.60 -9.81
N PHE A 55 12.90 -8.80 -9.39
CA PHE A 55 14.21 -9.33 -9.76
C PHE A 55 14.19 -10.83 -10.06
N ALA A 56 13.06 -11.48 -10.37
CA ALA A 56 13.04 -12.95 -10.44
C ALA A 56 14.02 -13.52 -11.48
N GLU A 57 14.13 -12.94 -12.68
CA GLU A 57 15.12 -13.39 -13.67
C GLU A 57 16.56 -13.07 -13.27
N LEU A 58 16.81 -11.88 -12.70
CA LEU A 58 18.15 -11.48 -12.27
C LEU A 58 18.60 -12.25 -11.03
N LYS A 59 17.73 -12.39 -10.02
CA LYS A 59 17.91 -13.26 -8.85
C LYS A 59 18.06 -14.71 -9.28
N ASN A 60 17.33 -15.22 -10.27
CA ASN A 60 17.56 -16.57 -10.81
C ASN A 60 19.00 -16.73 -11.32
N ARG A 61 19.49 -15.74 -12.08
CA ARG A 61 20.85 -15.74 -12.64
C ARG A 61 21.94 -15.51 -11.59
N LEU A 62 21.64 -14.77 -10.53
CA LEU A 62 22.57 -14.42 -9.45
C LEU A 62 22.38 -15.28 -8.19
N ASN A 63 21.43 -16.23 -8.18
CA ASN A 63 21.10 -17.03 -7.01
C ASN A 63 22.32 -17.75 -6.46
N TRP A 64 23.15 -18.31 -7.35
CA TRP A 64 24.39 -18.96 -6.98
C TRP A 64 25.41 -18.00 -6.36
N ILE A 65 25.44 -16.72 -6.77
CA ILE A 65 26.29 -15.68 -6.16
C ILE A 65 25.78 -15.34 -4.77
N LEU A 66 24.47 -15.17 -4.63
CA LEU A 66 23.85 -14.89 -3.33
C LEU A 66 24.07 -16.04 -2.36
N VAL A 67 23.91 -17.29 -2.80
CA VAL A 67 24.25 -18.48 -2.01
C VAL A 67 25.74 -18.52 -1.68
N ALA A 68 26.63 -18.15 -2.61
CA ALA A 68 28.07 -18.14 -2.34
C ALA A 68 28.48 -17.06 -1.33
N LEU A 69 27.86 -15.87 -1.37
CA LEU A 69 28.18 -14.75 -0.49
C LEU A 69 27.55 -14.89 0.90
N TYR A 70 26.31 -15.36 0.98
CA TYR A 70 25.52 -15.38 2.21
C TYR A 70 25.34 -16.79 2.80
N GLY A 71 25.78 -17.82 2.08
CA GLY A 71 25.80 -19.19 2.55
C GLY A 71 24.42 -19.69 2.96
N LYS A 72 24.36 -20.31 4.14
CA LYS A 72 23.14 -20.90 4.71
C LYS A 72 22.11 -19.87 5.19
N ASN A 73 22.52 -18.62 5.37
CA ASN A 73 21.62 -17.55 5.85
C ASN A 73 20.74 -16.97 4.75
N TYR A 74 20.99 -17.35 3.49
CA TYR A 74 20.18 -16.93 2.37
C TYR A 74 19.20 -18.03 1.98
N THR A 75 17.92 -17.68 2.02
CA THR A 75 16.85 -18.50 1.44
C THR A 75 16.18 -17.71 0.33
N ARG A 76 16.02 -18.35 -0.83
CA ARG A 76 15.22 -17.77 -1.89
C ARG A 76 13.75 -17.77 -1.46
N VAL A 77 13.14 -16.59 -1.48
CA VAL A 77 11.73 -16.34 -1.17
C VAL A 77 11.08 -15.84 -2.45
N ASP A 78 10.12 -16.59 -2.99
CA ASP A 78 9.41 -16.22 -4.21
C ASP A 78 8.16 -15.40 -3.89
N ARG A 79 7.54 -15.62 -2.72
CA ARG A 79 6.38 -14.90 -2.19
C ARG A 79 6.60 -14.53 -0.74
N TYR A 80 5.96 -13.46 -0.30
CA TYR A 80 5.94 -13.11 1.12
C TYR A 80 5.48 -14.29 1.97
N GLY A 81 6.29 -14.63 2.96
CA GLY A 81 6.03 -15.74 3.87
C GLY A 81 6.66 -17.07 3.45
N ASP A 82 7.28 -17.20 2.28
CA ASP A 82 7.97 -18.44 1.86
C ASP A 82 9.17 -18.76 2.75
N HIS A 83 9.74 -17.79 3.47
CA HIS A 83 10.91 -18.05 4.30
C HIS A 83 10.59 -19.09 5.40
N PRO A 84 11.39 -20.17 5.56
CA PRO A 84 11.11 -21.24 6.51
C PRO A 84 11.09 -20.78 7.98
N LEU A 85 11.85 -19.73 8.30
CA LEU A 85 11.87 -19.17 9.66
C LEU A 85 10.62 -18.36 10.02
N VAL A 86 9.80 -17.93 9.05
CA VAL A 86 8.54 -17.22 9.33
C VAL A 86 7.52 -18.21 9.87
N GLU A 87 7.03 -17.98 11.09
CA GLU A 87 6.16 -18.92 11.79
C GLU A 87 4.69 -18.52 11.77
N CYS A 88 4.39 -17.22 11.72
CA CYS A 88 3.04 -16.71 11.57
C CYS A 88 3.04 -15.32 10.92
N SER A 89 1.83 -14.81 10.62
CA SER A 89 1.67 -13.48 10.06
C SER A 89 0.56 -12.66 10.74
N ILE A 90 0.70 -11.33 10.69
CA ILE A 90 -0.32 -10.36 11.08
C ILE A 90 -0.64 -9.52 9.85
N VAL A 91 -1.89 -9.62 9.39
CA VAL A 91 -2.35 -9.02 8.13
C VAL A 91 -3.75 -8.43 8.29
N LEU A 92 -4.11 -7.51 7.41
CA LEU A 92 -5.40 -6.85 7.38
C LEU A 92 -6.52 -7.82 6.96
N PHE A 93 -6.27 -8.66 5.94
CA PHE A 93 -7.25 -9.63 5.42
C PHE A 93 -6.74 -11.09 5.48
N PRO A 94 -6.87 -11.79 6.62
CA PRO A 94 -6.35 -13.14 6.80
C PRO A 94 -6.82 -14.17 5.77
N ASP A 95 -8.06 -14.05 5.30
CA ASP A 95 -8.66 -15.01 4.37
C ASP A 95 -8.12 -14.86 2.93
N ASP A 96 -7.47 -13.74 2.63
CA ASP A 96 -7.03 -13.34 1.29
C ASP A 96 -5.54 -13.47 1.05
N VAL A 97 -4.77 -13.80 2.07
CA VAL A 97 -3.32 -13.94 1.91
C VAL A 97 -2.96 -15.01 0.89
N ASN A 98 -1.74 -14.89 0.38
CA ASN A 98 -1.21 -15.84 -0.59
C ASN A 98 -1.11 -17.27 -0.02
N VAL A 99 -0.95 -18.25 -0.92
CA VAL A 99 -0.88 -19.68 -0.57
C VAL A 99 0.18 -20.04 0.47
N SER A 100 1.31 -19.32 0.50
CA SER A 100 2.39 -19.55 1.46
C SER A 100 1.95 -19.21 2.87
N LEU A 101 1.38 -18.01 3.05
CA LEU A 101 0.90 -17.54 4.35
C LEU A 101 -0.30 -18.35 4.83
N LYS A 102 -1.18 -18.82 3.93
CA LYS A 102 -2.33 -19.69 4.29
C LYS A 102 -1.91 -21.01 4.93
N SER A 103 -0.70 -21.48 4.68
CA SER A 103 -0.18 -22.72 5.29
C SER A 103 0.29 -22.54 6.75
N LYS A 104 0.33 -21.30 7.24
CA LYS A 104 0.82 -20.91 8.56
C LYS A 104 -0.31 -20.22 9.36
N PRO A 105 -0.20 -20.08 10.68
CA PRO A 105 -1.11 -19.23 11.44
C PRO A 105 -1.11 -17.78 10.91
N VAL A 106 -2.30 -17.28 10.59
CA VAL A 106 -2.53 -15.91 10.10
C VAL A 106 -3.46 -15.21 11.08
N TYR A 107 -3.02 -14.07 11.59
CA TYR A 107 -3.77 -13.25 12.55
C TYR A 107 -4.26 -11.98 11.88
N ARG A 108 -5.48 -11.55 12.22
CA ARG A 108 -6.01 -10.27 11.80
C ARG A 108 -5.31 -9.13 12.53
N MET A 109 -4.87 -8.12 11.80
CA MET A 109 -4.41 -6.87 12.38
C MET A 109 -5.56 -6.23 13.17
N PRO A 110 -5.33 -5.83 14.44
CA PRO A 110 -6.39 -5.26 15.27
C PRO A 110 -6.95 -4.00 14.62
N HIS A 111 -8.28 -3.87 14.57
CA HIS A 111 -8.92 -2.70 13.99
C HIS A 111 -8.32 -1.40 14.51
N PHE A 112 -7.89 -0.56 13.58
CA PHE A 112 -7.31 0.73 13.91
C PHE A 112 -8.44 1.75 14.06
N HIS A 113 -8.83 1.99 15.31
CA HIS A 113 -9.64 3.14 15.65
C HIS A 113 -8.73 4.25 16.12
N LEU A 114 -8.54 5.23 15.25
CA LEU A 114 -7.84 6.44 15.58
C LEU A 114 -8.80 7.30 16.43
N ALA A 115 -8.61 7.28 17.76
CA ALA A 115 -9.44 8.09 18.64
C ALA A 115 -9.32 9.57 18.24
N PRO A 116 -10.36 10.41 18.37
CA PRO A 116 -10.31 11.81 17.96
C PRO A 116 -9.10 12.58 18.50
N GLU A 117 -8.67 12.28 19.73
CA GLU A 117 -7.48 12.87 20.35
C GLU A 117 -6.18 12.45 19.66
N GLN A 118 -6.04 11.17 19.32
CA GLN A 118 -4.91 10.65 18.57
C GLN A 118 -4.90 11.21 17.14
N ALA A 119 -6.09 11.40 16.54
CA ALA A 119 -6.22 12.00 15.22
C ALA A 119 -5.71 13.43 15.28
N SER A 120 -6.15 14.21 16.26
CA SER A 120 -5.68 15.58 16.46
C SER A 120 -4.16 15.66 16.67
N ILE A 121 -3.56 14.74 17.45
CA ILE A 121 -2.10 14.71 17.65
C ILE A 121 -1.36 14.42 16.34
N LEU A 122 -1.79 13.40 15.59
CA LEU A 122 -1.17 13.04 14.32
C LEU A 122 -1.40 14.15 13.28
N SER A 123 -2.61 14.67 13.15
CA SER A 123 -2.91 15.80 12.27
C SER A 123 -2.05 17.02 12.61
N ARG A 124 -1.77 17.31 13.90
CA ARG A 124 -0.83 18.40 14.27
C ARG A 124 0.62 18.08 13.93
N ALA A 125 1.06 16.83 14.15
CA ALA A 125 2.43 16.41 13.80
C ALA A 125 2.71 16.53 12.30
N PHE A 126 1.66 16.38 11.47
CA PHE A 126 1.71 16.53 10.02
C PHE A 126 1.12 17.86 9.53
N SER A 127 0.80 18.81 10.43
CA SER A 127 0.19 20.12 10.10
C SER A 127 -1.11 20.07 9.29
N LEU A 128 -1.87 18.97 9.35
CA LEU A 128 -3.13 18.74 8.63
C LEU A 128 -4.35 19.39 9.29
N GLY A 129 -4.30 19.62 10.60
CA GLY A 129 -5.48 19.93 11.42
C GLY A 129 -6.18 21.22 11.02
N ASP A 130 -5.42 22.28 10.70
CA ASP A 130 -5.99 23.58 10.35
C ASP A 130 -6.43 23.64 8.88
N GLN A 131 -5.76 22.88 8.00
CA GLN A 131 -6.03 22.85 6.57
C GLN A 131 -7.37 22.20 6.24
N PHE A 132 -7.78 21.19 7.01
CA PHE A 132 -9.02 20.46 6.76
C PHE A 132 -10.21 20.95 7.59
N ALA A 133 -10.03 21.87 8.53
CA ALA A 133 -11.11 22.29 9.43
C ALA A 133 -12.32 22.89 8.67
N GLU A 134 -12.05 23.67 7.63
CA GLU A 134 -13.05 24.41 6.85
C GLU A 134 -13.64 23.60 5.67
N ILE A 135 -13.24 22.34 5.51
CA ILE A 135 -13.72 21.50 4.41
C ILE A 135 -15.03 20.82 4.80
N ASP A 136 -16.14 21.18 4.16
CA ASP A 136 -17.44 20.54 4.39
C ASP A 136 -17.48 19.11 3.83
N GLN A 137 -17.11 18.96 2.56
CA GLN A 137 -17.08 17.70 1.83
C GLN A 137 -15.86 17.65 0.92
N ALA A 138 -15.24 16.47 0.83
CA ALA A 138 -14.08 16.26 -0.01
C ALA A 138 -14.06 14.92 -0.74
N VAL A 139 -13.30 14.90 -1.84
CA VAL A 139 -12.78 13.69 -2.48
C VAL A 139 -11.26 13.73 -2.48
N LEU A 140 -10.64 12.55 -2.35
CA LEU A 140 -9.19 12.40 -2.34
C LEU A 140 -8.72 11.69 -3.60
N LEU A 141 -7.80 12.33 -4.33
CA LEU A 141 -7.09 11.76 -5.48
C LEU A 141 -5.71 11.31 -5.01
N LEU A 142 -5.48 10.01 -4.99
CA LEU A 142 -4.16 9.44 -4.73
C LEU A 142 -3.51 9.10 -6.05
N LEU A 143 -2.58 9.96 -6.44
CA LEU A 143 -1.95 9.94 -7.75
C LEU A 143 -0.70 9.07 -7.71
N SER A 144 -0.60 8.12 -8.63
CA SER A 144 0.57 7.28 -8.81
C SER A 144 1.83 8.10 -9.15
N TYR A 145 2.98 7.42 -9.16
CA TYR A 145 4.21 8.00 -9.68
C TYR A 145 4.29 7.76 -11.19
N SER A 146 4.91 8.70 -11.90
CA SER A 146 5.03 8.86 -13.35
C SER A 146 5.60 7.66 -14.12
N GLU A 147 6.24 6.69 -13.47
CA GLU A 147 6.69 5.46 -14.14
C GLU A 147 5.64 4.34 -14.14
N THR A 148 4.53 4.52 -13.39
CA THR A 148 3.47 3.51 -13.25
C THR A 148 2.59 3.42 -14.50
N LEU A 149 2.42 4.55 -15.19
CA LEU A 149 1.51 4.70 -16.32
C LEU A 149 2.31 4.97 -17.59
N LYS A 150 2.07 4.21 -18.66
CA LYS A 150 2.71 4.49 -19.96
C LYS A 150 2.08 5.67 -20.70
N ASN A 151 0.80 5.97 -20.44
CA ASN A 151 0.03 7.01 -21.13
C ASN A 151 -0.62 7.98 -20.14
N HIS A 152 0.07 9.08 -19.86
CA HIS A 152 -0.39 10.08 -18.88
C HIS A 152 -1.53 10.95 -19.39
N GLU A 153 -1.66 11.16 -20.70
CA GLU A 153 -2.61 12.14 -21.23
C GLU A 153 -4.08 11.72 -21.01
N LYS A 154 -4.39 10.44 -21.23
CA LYS A 154 -5.76 9.94 -20.97
C LYS A 154 -6.10 9.97 -19.48
N TYR A 155 -5.16 9.56 -18.64
CA TYR A 155 -5.32 9.58 -17.18
C TYR A 155 -5.51 11.02 -16.68
N LYS A 156 -4.67 11.94 -17.14
CA LYS A 156 -4.78 13.38 -16.86
C LYS A 156 -6.13 13.95 -17.30
N GLY A 157 -6.56 13.67 -18.53
CA GLY A 157 -7.87 14.13 -19.03
C GLY A 157 -9.01 13.67 -18.14
N PHE A 158 -9.00 12.39 -17.75
CA PHE A 158 -9.97 11.87 -16.79
C PHE A 158 -9.94 12.60 -15.44
N LEU A 159 -8.75 12.83 -14.89
CA LEU A 159 -8.62 13.53 -13.61
C LEU A 159 -9.12 14.98 -13.72
N LEU A 160 -8.85 15.69 -14.81
CA LEU A 160 -9.37 17.03 -15.04
C LEU A 160 -10.90 17.07 -15.13
N ASP A 161 -11.51 16.12 -15.83
CA ASP A 161 -12.98 16.00 -15.92
C ASP A 161 -13.61 15.65 -14.56
N LEU A 162 -12.94 14.78 -13.79
CA LEU A 162 -13.32 14.46 -12.42
C LEU A 162 -13.22 15.71 -11.53
N ILE A 163 -12.15 16.48 -11.71
CA ILE A 163 -11.89 17.71 -10.98
C ILE A 163 -12.98 18.74 -11.25
N GLU A 164 -13.32 18.95 -12.52
CA GLU A 164 -14.35 19.92 -12.91
C GLU A 164 -15.72 19.56 -12.34
N ARG A 165 -16.13 18.28 -12.43
CA ARG A 165 -17.43 17.82 -11.93
C ARG A 165 -17.61 18.02 -10.43
N HIS A 166 -16.66 17.56 -9.61
CA HIS A 166 -16.75 17.71 -8.16
C HIS A 166 -16.70 19.18 -7.74
N ASN A 167 -15.88 20.00 -8.40
CA ASN A 167 -15.87 21.44 -8.14
C ASN A 167 -17.19 22.13 -8.51
N ALA A 168 -17.87 21.70 -9.57
CA ALA A 168 -19.19 22.22 -9.95
C ALA A 168 -20.29 21.90 -8.91
N GLU A 169 -20.09 20.82 -8.15
CA GLU A 169 -20.96 20.40 -7.04
C GLU A 169 -20.57 21.04 -5.69
N GLY A 170 -19.52 21.87 -5.66
CA GLY A 170 -19.00 22.48 -4.43
C GLY A 170 -18.20 21.50 -3.55
N ILE A 171 -17.81 20.35 -4.07
CA ILE A 171 -17.02 19.34 -3.36
C ILE A 171 -15.54 19.71 -3.48
N THR A 172 -14.84 19.75 -2.34
CA THR A 172 -13.40 20.02 -2.32
C THR A 172 -12.61 18.84 -2.85
N ILE A 173 -11.58 19.11 -3.63
CA ILE A 173 -10.70 18.06 -4.15
C ILE A 173 -9.34 18.18 -3.50
N ILE A 174 -8.92 17.08 -2.91
CA ILE A 174 -7.60 16.95 -2.32
C ILE A 174 -6.81 16.01 -3.24
N ALA A 175 -5.65 16.43 -3.71
CA ALA A 175 -4.77 15.58 -4.50
C ALA A 175 -3.46 15.34 -3.78
N LYS A 176 -2.97 14.11 -3.87
CA LYS A 176 -1.72 13.71 -3.23
C LYS A 176 -0.92 12.81 -4.18
N TYR A 177 0.26 13.27 -4.56
CA TYR A 177 1.22 12.47 -5.31
C TYR A 177 1.86 11.37 -4.46
N HIS A 178 2.29 10.29 -5.12
CA HIS A 178 2.98 9.18 -4.49
C HIS A 178 4.31 9.64 -3.84
N PRO A 179 4.71 9.14 -2.65
CA PRO A 179 5.93 9.60 -1.96
C PRO A 179 7.22 9.42 -2.76
N ARG A 180 7.25 8.43 -3.66
CA ARG A 180 8.39 8.16 -4.57
C ARG A 180 8.40 9.02 -5.83
N GLU A 181 7.39 9.84 -6.05
CA GLU A 181 7.39 10.76 -7.20
C GLU A 181 8.49 11.82 -7.03
N VAL A 182 9.26 12.00 -8.10
CA VAL A 182 10.38 12.94 -8.19
C VAL A 182 9.99 14.24 -8.90
N HIS A 183 8.95 14.20 -9.72
CA HIS A 183 8.38 15.32 -10.46
C HIS A 183 7.15 15.87 -9.72
N ASP A 184 7.27 17.06 -9.15
CA ASP A 184 6.25 17.63 -8.25
C ASP A 184 4.85 17.73 -8.85
N ASP A 185 4.71 17.87 -10.17
CA ASP A 185 3.40 17.94 -10.85
C ASP A 185 3.46 17.41 -12.29
N TYR A 186 3.85 16.14 -12.45
CA TYR A 186 3.98 15.54 -13.78
C TYR A 186 2.67 15.50 -14.58
N LEU A 187 1.52 15.55 -13.89
CA LEU A 187 0.20 15.62 -14.52
C LEU A 187 -0.24 17.05 -14.86
N ASN A 188 0.55 18.07 -14.50
CA ASN A 188 0.22 19.49 -14.69
C ASN A 188 -1.18 19.83 -14.16
N LEU A 189 -1.47 19.42 -12.93
CA LEU A 189 -2.72 19.71 -12.23
C LEU A 189 -2.63 21.00 -11.41
N TYR A 190 -1.44 21.57 -11.20
CA TYR A 190 -1.31 22.89 -10.58
C TYR A 190 -2.07 23.96 -11.39
N GLY A 191 -2.80 24.81 -10.68
CA GLY A 191 -3.70 25.81 -11.27
C GLY A 191 -5.14 25.31 -11.47
N SER A 192 -5.41 24.02 -11.27
CA SER A 192 -6.78 23.54 -11.08
C SER A 192 -7.29 23.86 -9.66
N LYS A 193 -8.61 23.80 -9.45
CA LYS A 193 -9.24 24.00 -8.14
C LYS A 193 -9.06 22.74 -7.28
N VAL A 194 -7.82 22.51 -6.83
CA VAL A 194 -7.39 21.33 -6.07
C VAL A 194 -6.48 21.78 -4.93
N ILE A 195 -6.69 21.20 -3.75
CA ILE A 195 -5.79 21.32 -2.60
C ILE A 195 -4.74 20.21 -2.74
N PHE A 196 -3.47 20.58 -2.87
CA PHE A 196 -2.38 19.61 -2.94
C PHE A 196 -1.84 19.32 -1.55
N GLU A 197 -1.79 18.05 -1.21
CA GLU A 197 -1.18 17.59 0.04
C GLU A 197 0.26 17.14 -0.14
N ASP A 198 1.03 17.35 0.92
CA ASP A 198 2.42 16.92 0.95
C ASP A 198 2.52 15.40 0.78
N LYS A 199 3.43 14.98 -0.10
CA LYS A 199 3.63 13.57 -0.43
C LYS A 199 4.08 12.72 0.77
N THR A 200 4.64 13.34 1.81
CA THR A 200 5.09 12.71 3.06
C THR A 200 3.94 12.35 4.01
N VAL A 201 2.77 12.96 3.85
CA VAL A 201 1.60 12.68 4.68
C VAL A 201 0.99 11.33 4.29
N PRO A 202 0.82 10.35 5.20
CA PRO A 202 0.11 9.11 4.87
C PRO A 202 -1.35 9.36 4.47
N ALA A 203 -1.83 8.69 3.42
CA ALA A 203 -3.21 8.83 2.95
C ALA A 203 -4.23 8.45 4.03
N GLU A 204 -3.87 7.47 4.86
CA GLU A 204 -4.61 7.01 6.03
C GLU A 204 -4.91 8.15 7.02
N LEU A 205 -3.97 9.09 7.21
CA LEU A 205 -4.17 10.23 8.11
C LEU A 205 -5.11 11.28 7.52
N ILE A 206 -5.07 11.48 6.20
CA ILE A 206 -6.05 12.34 5.51
C ILE A 206 -7.45 11.74 5.67
N CYS A 207 -7.58 10.43 5.45
CA CYS A 207 -8.84 9.71 5.64
C CYS A 207 -9.38 9.85 7.06
N ALA A 208 -8.52 9.63 8.07
CA ALA A 208 -8.90 9.76 9.47
C ALA A 208 -9.27 11.21 9.85
N SER A 209 -8.57 12.20 9.30
CA SER A 209 -8.80 13.63 9.61
C SER A 209 -10.10 14.17 9.03
N LEU A 210 -10.46 13.75 7.83
CA LEU A 210 -11.71 14.15 7.18
C LEU A 210 -12.90 13.36 7.72
N GLY A 211 -12.70 12.09 8.09
CA GLY A 211 -13.76 11.20 8.58
C GLY A 211 -14.90 11.12 7.58
N ASN A 212 -16.13 11.37 8.04
CA ASN A 212 -17.34 11.29 7.22
C ASN A 212 -17.47 12.42 6.16
N ARG A 213 -16.57 13.41 6.19
CA ARG A 213 -16.52 14.47 5.18
C ARG A 213 -15.80 14.01 3.90
N LEU A 214 -15.00 12.95 3.99
CA LEU A 214 -14.39 12.33 2.82
C LEU A 214 -15.40 11.39 2.14
N LEU A 215 -15.96 11.85 1.03
CA LEU A 215 -17.00 11.14 0.29
C LEU A 215 -16.43 9.96 -0.51
N ALA A 216 -15.28 10.18 -1.14
CA ALA A 216 -14.65 9.17 -1.98
C ALA A 216 -13.13 9.30 -2.09
N ILE A 217 -12.47 8.18 -2.36
CA ILE A 217 -11.05 8.10 -2.71
C ILE A 217 -10.93 7.50 -4.10
N TYR A 218 -10.18 8.17 -4.97
CA TYR A 218 -9.85 7.72 -6.31
C TYR A 218 -8.35 7.44 -6.39
N SER A 219 -7.98 6.27 -6.88
CA SER A 219 -6.57 5.93 -7.08
C SER A 219 -6.38 4.80 -8.08
N ASP A 220 -5.20 4.72 -8.68
CA ASP A 220 -4.74 3.57 -9.46
C ASP A 220 -3.78 2.69 -8.62
N TYR A 221 -4.15 1.41 -8.42
CA TYR A 221 -3.38 0.38 -7.69
C TYR A 221 -2.77 0.75 -6.31
N SER A 222 -3.28 1.78 -5.63
CA SER A 222 -2.81 2.15 -4.29
C SER A 222 -3.37 1.22 -3.21
N SER A 223 -2.49 0.73 -2.32
CA SER A 223 -2.92 0.00 -1.12
C SER A 223 -3.80 0.82 -0.19
N ALA A 224 -3.76 2.16 -0.30
CA ALA A 224 -4.62 3.06 0.45
C ALA A 224 -6.11 2.84 0.16
N LEU A 225 -6.48 2.28 -0.99
CA LEU A 225 -7.86 1.88 -1.27
C LEU A 225 -8.32 0.74 -0.35
N LEU A 226 -7.42 -0.08 0.17
CA LEU A 226 -7.78 -1.13 1.13
C LEU A 226 -7.76 -0.60 2.56
N THR A 227 -6.69 0.09 2.95
CA THR A 227 -6.51 0.60 4.32
C THR A 227 -7.52 1.70 4.65
N SER A 228 -7.96 2.50 3.69
CA SER A 228 -9.04 3.48 3.90
C SER A 228 -10.36 2.83 4.30
N GLY A 229 -10.72 1.68 3.71
CA GLY A 229 -11.93 0.95 4.08
C GLY A 229 -11.83 0.32 5.47
N TRP A 230 -10.61 0.01 5.91
CA TRP A 230 -10.35 -0.42 7.27
C TRP A 230 -10.46 0.71 8.30
N ILE A 231 -10.09 1.93 7.92
CA ILE A 231 -10.19 3.14 8.75
C ILE A 231 -11.63 3.65 8.82
N ASN A 232 -12.30 3.73 7.67
CA ASN A 232 -13.69 4.15 7.56
C ASN A 232 -14.39 3.35 6.43
N PRO A 233 -15.20 2.35 6.78
CA PRO A 233 -15.85 1.47 5.81
C PRO A 233 -16.92 2.19 4.96
N ASP A 234 -17.38 3.37 5.39
CA ASP A 234 -18.42 4.13 4.70
C ASP A 234 -17.88 4.97 3.54
N ILE A 235 -16.55 5.13 3.43
CA ILE A 235 -15.92 5.88 2.32
C ILE A 235 -16.07 5.10 1.02
N LYS A 236 -16.53 5.79 -0.04
CA LYS A 236 -16.54 5.22 -1.38
C LYS A 236 -15.11 5.08 -1.90
N ARG A 237 -14.69 3.88 -2.28
CA ARG A 237 -13.33 3.60 -2.73
C ARG A 237 -13.38 3.22 -4.20
N ILE A 238 -12.65 3.95 -5.03
CA ILE A 238 -12.74 3.85 -6.49
C ILE A 238 -11.35 3.58 -7.05
N HIS A 239 -11.18 2.40 -7.63
CA HIS A 239 -10.02 2.01 -8.40
C HIS A 239 -10.15 2.55 -9.84
N LEU A 240 -9.23 3.45 -10.20
CA LEU A 240 -9.08 3.96 -11.56
C LEU A 240 -8.22 2.98 -12.34
N HIS A 241 -8.87 2.06 -13.05
CA HIS A 241 -8.18 0.99 -13.75
C HIS A 241 -7.75 1.49 -15.15
N PRO A 242 -6.44 1.68 -15.42
CA PRO A 242 -5.92 2.00 -16.75
C PRO A 242 -6.05 0.79 -17.67
N ASN A 243 -5.89 0.93 -18.98
CA ASN A 243 -5.94 -0.24 -19.86
C ASN A 243 -4.84 -1.24 -19.47
N THR A 244 -5.14 -2.54 -19.45
CA THR A 244 -4.18 -3.59 -19.02
C THR A 244 -2.91 -3.59 -19.86
N GLU A 245 -2.99 -3.17 -21.13
CA GLU A 245 -1.85 -3.01 -22.04
C GLU A 245 -0.87 -1.90 -21.59
N ASP A 246 -1.39 -0.90 -20.87
CA ASP A 246 -0.62 0.22 -20.35
C ASP A 246 0.10 -0.12 -19.03
N LEU A 247 -0.19 -1.28 -18.44
CA LEU A 247 0.40 -1.70 -17.18
C LEU A 247 1.82 -2.24 -17.36
N ALA A 248 2.67 -1.92 -16.40
CA ALA A 248 3.97 -2.57 -16.24
C ALA A 248 3.86 -4.01 -15.68
N ARG A 249 2.75 -4.33 -14.98
CA ARG A 249 2.59 -5.57 -14.18
C ARG A 249 1.18 -6.16 -14.26
N PRO A 250 0.78 -6.77 -15.39
CA PRO A 250 -0.60 -7.20 -15.62
C PRO A 250 -1.08 -8.30 -14.66
N GLN A 251 -0.24 -9.28 -14.29
CA GLN A 251 -0.68 -10.37 -13.41
C GLN A 251 -0.91 -9.90 -11.96
N ALA A 252 0.01 -9.08 -11.42
CA ALA A 252 -0.15 -8.54 -10.07
C ALA A 252 -1.32 -7.55 -10.00
N ALA A 253 -1.56 -6.81 -11.08
CA ALA A 253 -2.74 -5.97 -11.23
C ALA A 253 -4.04 -6.79 -11.13
N LEU A 254 -4.17 -7.89 -11.89
CA LEU A 254 -5.35 -8.76 -11.83
C LEU A 254 -5.59 -9.36 -10.44
N GLU A 255 -4.52 -9.77 -9.75
CA GLU A 255 -4.62 -10.24 -8.37
C GLU A 255 -5.09 -9.13 -7.43
N LEU A 256 -4.61 -7.89 -7.63
CA LEU A 256 -5.05 -6.73 -6.85
C LEU A 256 -6.48 -6.31 -7.17
N ASP A 257 -6.92 -6.39 -8.43
CA ASP A 257 -8.30 -6.10 -8.84
C ASP A 257 -9.29 -7.05 -8.17
N THR A 258 -8.94 -8.35 -8.14
CA THR A 258 -9.73 -9.37 -7.44
C THR A 258 -9.84 -9.04 -5.95
N LEU A 259 -8.74 -8.59 -5.33
CA LEU A 259 -8.72 -8.19 -3.94
C LEU A 259 -9.57 -6.93 -3.69
N PHE A 260 -9.44 -5.93 -4.56
CA PHE A 260 -10.24 -4.70 -4.54
C PHE A 260 -11.73 -4.99 -4.62
N GLU A 261 -12.17 -5.80 -5.59
CA GLU A 261 -13.57 -6.19 -5.76
C GLU A 261 -14.09 -6.88 -4.49
N LYS A 262 -13.35 -7.85 -3.96
CA LYS A 262 -13.73 -8.57 -2.74
C LYS A 262 -13.91 -7.65 -1.53
N HIS A 263 -13.15 -6.56 -1.46
CA HIS A 263 -13.18 -5.60 -0.36
C HIS A 263 -13.99 -4.33 -0.69
N GLY A 264 -14.88 -4.40 -1.68
CA GLY A 264 -15.87 -3.35 -1.97
C GLY A 264 -15.28 -2.08 -2.59
N VAL A 265 -14.16 -2.20 -3.30
CA VAL A 265 -13.60 -1.12 -4.11
C VAL A 265 -14.23 -1.18 -5.50
N GLU A 266 -14.89 -0.09 -5.91
CA GLU A 266 -15.51 0.04 -7.23
C GLU A 266 -14.43 0.25 -8.29
N THR A 267 -14.49 -0.48 -9.40
CA THR A 267 -13.53 -0.31 -10.50
C THR A 267 -14.13 0.52 -11.62
N VAL A 268 -13.42 1.55 -12.04
CA VAL A 268 -13.76 2.40 -13.19
C VAL A 268 -12.65 2.30 -14.23
N LEU A 269 -13.01 1.83 -15.43
CA LEU A 269 -12.08 1.77 -16.55
C LEU A 269 -11.86 3.17 -17.13
N ILE A 270 -10.61 3.61 -17.18
CA ILE A 270 -10.25 4.91 -17.77
C ILE A 270 -10.54 4.92 -19.29
N SER A 271 -10.50 3.76 -19.95
CA SER A 271 -10.77 3.62 -21.39
C SER A 271 -12.22 3.87 -21.80
N ASP A 272 -13.17 3.67 -20.89
CA ASP A 272 -14.60 3.72 -21.19
C ASP A 272 -15.15 5.15 -21.21
N LEU A 273 -14.31 6.10 -20.83
CA LEU A 273 -14.65 7.50 -20.73
C LEU A 273 -14.28 8.16 -22.04
N ARG A 274 -15.29 8.24 -22.92
CA ARG A 274 -15.21 9.05 -24.13
C ARG A 274 -14.85 10.47 -23.70
N THR A 275 -13.68 10.94 -24.12
CA THR A 275 -13.38 12.37 -24.24
C THR A 275 -14.56 13.00 -25.00
N ARG A 276 -15.39 13.75 -24.28
CA ARG A 276 -16.44 14.55 -24.90
C ARG A 276 -15.86 15.88 -25.34
#